data_AF-A0A9D8G142-F1
#
_entry.id   AF-A0A9D8G142-F1
#
_cell.length_a   1.000
_cell.length_b   1.000
_cell.length_c   1.000
_cell.angle_alpha   90.00
_cell.angle_beta   90.00
_cell.angle_gamma   90.00
#
_symmetry.space_group_name_H-M   'P 1'
#
loop_
_entity.id
_entity.type
_entity.pdbx_description
1 polymer ?
#
loop_
_entity_poly.entity_id
_entity_poly.type
_entity_poly.pdbx_seq_one_letter_code
_entity_poly.pdbx_strand_id
1 'polypeptide(L)'
;MHDRILRQLRERIRAKRYVMTIHAEEEMNDDELTIFDIEHAILTGAVIGKQRDSSTNEWKYLLRGCTLTSKDVIVVAKLSPIGKLVIITVYLP
;
A
#
# COMPACT_ATOMS: atom_id res chain seq x y z
N MET A 1 16.57 -3.39 3.92
CA MET A 1 16.73 -1.94 4.18
C MET A 1 15.40 -1.20 4.42
N HIS A 2 14.23 -1.79 4.13
CA HIS A 2 12.93 -1.17 4.34
C HIS A 2 12.16 -1.70 5.57
N ASP A 3 12.80 -2.47 6.45
CA ASP A 3 12.10 -3.24 7.49
C ASP A 3 11.39 -2.36 8.51
N ARG A 4 11.95 -1.17 8.82
CA ARG A 4 11.31 -0.20 9.71
C ARG A 4 10.02 0.34 9.12
N ILE A 5 10.02 0.76 7.85
CA ILE A 5 8.81 1.29 7.22
C ILE A 5 7.79 0.17 7.04
N LEU A 6 8.19 -1.01 6.58
CA LEU A 6 7.30 -2.15 6.40
C LEU A 6 6.58 -2.52 7.70
N ARG A 7 7.29 -2.55 8.83
CA ARG A 7 6.67 -2.73 10.15
C ARG A 7 5.62 -1.66 10.45
N GLN A 8 5.94 -0.38 10.22
CA GLN A 8 4.98 0.71 10.43
C GLN A 8 3.73 0.54 9.55
N LEU A 9 3.88 0.24 8.26
CA LEU A 9 2.75 0.03 7.36
C LEU A 9 1.85 -1.11 7.86
N ARG A 10 2.43 -2.24 8.24
CA ARG A 10 1.71 -3.41 8.77
C ARG A 10 0.99 -3.10 10.09
N GLU A 11 1.58 -2.31 10.98
CA GLU A 11 0.91 -1.84 12.20
C GLU A 11 -0.33 -0.99 11.89
N ARG A 12 -0.31 -0.16 10.84
CA ARG A 12 -1.47 0.66 10.46
C ARG A 12 -2.58 -0.19 9.86
N ILE A 13 -2.25 -1.18 9.05
CA ILE A 13 -3.23 -2.15 8.54
C ILE A 13 -3.92 -2.88 9.69
N ARG A 14 -3.15 -3.49 10.60
CA ARG A 14 -3.69 -4.23 11.76
C ARG A 14 -4.56 -3.36 12.67
N ALA A 15 -4.20 -2.09 12.84
CA ALA A 15 -4.95 -1.14 13.64
C ALA A 15 -6.12 -0.47 12.88
N LYS A 16 -6.38 -0.84 11.62
CA LYS A 16 -7.33 -0.16 10.72
C LYS A 16 -7.12 1.36 10.65
N ARG A 17 -5.86 1.80 10.78
CA ARG A 17 -5.42 3.21 10.69
C ARG A 17 -4.90 3.52 9.30
N TYR A 18 -5.68 3.16 8.29
CA TYR A 18 -5.41 3.48 6.91
C TYR A 18 -6.62 4.10 6.24
N VAL A 19 -6.37 4.76 5.11
CA VAL A 19 -7.39 5.29 4.20
C VAL A 19 -6.98 4.94 2.77
N MET A 20 -7.97 4.85 1.90
CA MET A 20 -7.79 4.68 0.47
C MET A 20 -8.17 5.98 -0.24
N THR A 21 -7.39 6.38 -1.24
CA THR A 21 -7.81 7.45 -2.16
C THR A 21 -8.93 6.91 -3.07
N ILE A 22 -9.75 7.81 -3.62
CA ILE A 22 -10.77 7.43 -4.62
C ILE A 22 -10.11 6.71 -5.80
N HIS A 23 -8.99 7.24 -6.29
CA HIS A 23 -8.23 6.60 -7.37
C HIS A 23 -7.77 5.18 -7.02
N ALA A 24 -7.33 4.91 -5.79
CA ALA A 24 -6.97 3.54 -5.39
C ALA A 24 -8.17 2.61 -5.31
N GLU A 25 -9.35 3.13 -4.94
CA GLU A 25 -10.59 2.35 -4.92
C GLU A 25 -11.05 2.01 -6.35
N GLU A 26 -10.98 2.96 -7.27
CA GLU A 26 -11.29 2.77 -8.70
C GLU A 26 -10.38 1.70 -9.33
N GLU A 27 -9.05 1.86 -9.22
CA GLU A 27 -8.10 0.90 -9.78
C GLU A 27 -8.22 -0.50 -9.13
N MET A 28 -8.49 -0.56 -7.82
CA MET A 28 -8.75 -1.83 -7.13
C MET A 28 -9.98 -2.54 -7.71
N ASN A 29 -11.06 -1.79 -7.95
CA ASN A 29 -12.29 -2.35 -8.50
C ASN A 29 -12.11 -2.77 -9.97
N ASP A 30 -11.37 -1.99 -10.75
CA ASP A 30 -11.09 -2.29 -12.16
C ASP A 30 -10.28 -3.59 -12.33
N ASP A 31 -9.37 -3.89 -11.39
CA ASP A 31 -8.60 -5.14 -11.33
C ASP A 31 -9.32 -6.31 -10.61
N GLU A 32 -10.61 -6.16 -10.27
CA GLU A 32 -11.42 -7.12 -9.51
C GLU A 32 -10.80 -7.53 -8.16
N LEU A 33 -10.09 -6.61 -7.51
CA LEU A 33 -9.46 -6.80 -6.21
C LEU A 33 -10.39 -6.37 -5.09
N THR A 34 -10.21 -7.00 -3.92
CA THR A 34 -10.90 -6.58 -2.69
C THR A 34 -9.94 -5.85 -1.75
N ILE A 35 -10.49 -5.10 -0.79
CA ILE A 35 -9.69 -4.51 0.28
C ILE A 35 -8.87 -5.57 1.04
N PHE A 36 -9.39 -6.80 1.17
CA PHE A 36 -8.69 -7.89 1.84
C PHE A 36 -7.45 -8.35 1.08
N ASP A 37 -7.47 -8.29 -0.26
CA ASP A 37 -6.30 -8.58 -1.08
C ASP A 37 -5.20 -7.55 -0.86
N ILE A 38 -5.58 -6.27 -0.77
CA ILE A 38 -4.64 -5.17 -0.51
C ILE A 38 -4.06 -5.25 0.91
N GLU A 39 -4.90 -5.51 1.92
CA GLU A 39 -4.45 -5.73 3.29
C GLU A 39 -3.49 -6.93 3.37
N HIS A 40 -3.84 -8.06 2.74
CA HIS A 40 -3.02 -9.25 2.70
C HIS A 40 -1.66 -8.98 2.03
N ALA A 41 -1.67 -8.28 0.89
CA ALA A 41 -0.45 -7.92 0.16
C ALA A 41 0.49 -7.06 1.00
N ILE A 42 -0.01 -6.09 1.76
CA ILE A 42 0.82 -5.25 2.65
C ILE A 42 1.35 -6.08 3.85
N LEU A 43 0.51 -6.97 4.39
CA LEU A 43 0.85 -7.78 5.56
C LEU A 43 1.92 -8.85 5.26
N THR A 44 1.92 -9.41 4.06
CA THR A 44 2.80 -10.53 3.67
C THR A 44 3.92 -10.11 2.72
N GLY A 45 3.73 -9.05 1.95
CA GLY A 45 4.65 -8.58 0.93
C GLY A 45 5.86 -7.80 1.46
N ALA A 46 6.62 -7.22 0.53
CA ALA A 46 7.84 -6.47 0.80
C ALA A 46 7.84 -5.12 0.07
N VAL A 47 8.52 -4.14 0.67
CA VAL A 47 8.80 -2.87 -0.02
C VAL A 47 9.90 -3.11 -1.04
N ILE A 48 9.58 -2.91 -2.32
CA ILE A 48 10.50 -3.10 -3.45
C ILE A 48 11.09 -1.78 -3.95
N GLY A 49 10.53 -0.64 -3.52
CA GLY A 49 11.02 0.67 -3.94
C GLY A 49 10.45 1.80 -3.11
N LYS A 50 11.04 2.98 -3.27
CA LYS A 50 10.53 4.24 -2.72
C LYS A 50 10.75 5.38 -3.70
N GLN A 51 9.80 6.30 -3.75
CA GLN A 51 9.87 7.51 -4.54
C GLN A 51 9.61 8.72 -3.64
N ARG A 52 10.39 9.78 -3.83
CA ARG A 52 10.15 11.06 -3.16
C ARG A 52 9.26 11.91 -4.05
N ASP A 53 8.13 12.37 -3.52
CA ASP A 53 7.29 13.34 -4.20
C ASP A 53 8.02 14.68 -4.24
N SER A 54 8.24 15.23 -5.45
CA SER A 54 8.96 16.48 -5.64
C SER A 54 8.17 17.71 -5.18
N SER A 55 6.84 17.61 -5.09
CA SER A 55 5.97 18.71 -4.69
C SER A 55 5.72 18.74 -3.19
N THR A 56 5.48 17.58 -2.56
CA THR A 56 5.14 17.50 -1.13
C THR A 56 6.30 17.08 -0.25
N ASN A 57 7.43 16.67 -0.84
CA ASN A 57 8.59 16.14 -0.14
C ASN A 57 8.33 14.83 0.63
N GLU A 58 7.19 14.17 0.40
CA GLU A 58 6.78 12.95 1.08
C GLU A 58 7.35 11.70 0.39
N TRP A 59 7.57 10.64 1.17
CA TRP A 59 7.98 9.34 0.63
C TRP A 59 6.75 8.49 0.29
N LYS A 60 6.70 8.02 -0.95
CA LYS A 60 5.83 6.95 -1.43
C LYS A 60 6.62 5.65 -1.46
N TYR A 61 5.99 4.55 -1.08
CA TYR A 61 6.60 3.24 -1.03
C TYR A 61 5.85 2.31 -1.98
N LEU A 62 6.59 1.58 -2.80
CA LEU A 62 6.07 0.52 -3.66
C LEU A 62 6.20 -0.80 -2.90
N LEU A 63 5.07 -1.45 -2.64
CA LEU A 63 5.00 -2.76 -2.03
C LEU A 63 4.59 -3.79 -3.06
N ARG A 64 5.33 -4.90 -3.14
CA ARG A 64 4.90 -6.09 -3.87
C ARG A 64 4.45 -7.14 -2.86
N GLY A 65 3.23 -7.60 -3.01
CA GLY A 65 2.67 -8.71 -2.24
C GLY A 65 1.78 -9.55 -3.13
N CYS A 66 1.05 -10.48 -2.51
CA CYS A 66 0.10 -11.33 -3.20
C CYS A 66 -1.31 -11.14 -2.64
N THR A 67 -2.31 -11.28 -3.51
CA THR A 67 -3.72 -11.37 -3.14
C THR A 67 -3.99 -12.65 -2.34
N LEU A 68 -5.21 -12.80 -1.82
CA LEU A 68 -5.63 -14.05 -1.16
C LEU A 68 -5.65 -15.25 -2.12
N THR A 69 -5.75 -15.00 -3.42
CA THR A 69 -5.72 -16.00 -4.50
C THR A 69 -4.34 -16.17 -5.12
N SER A 70 -3.29 -15.66 -4.48
CA SER A 70 -1.89 -15.76 -4.94
C SER A 70 -1.57 -15.04 -6.26
N LYS A 71 -2.38 -14.05 -6.67
CA LYS A 71 -2.02 -13.13 -7.74
C LYS A 71 -1.04 -12.09 -7.20
N ASP A 72 -0.03 -11.71 -7.97
CA ASP A 72 0.84 -10.60 -7.59
C ASP A 72 0.10 -9.27 -7.68
N VAL A 73 0.35 -8.38 -6.73
CA VAL A 73 -0.21 -7.02 -6.73
C VAL A 73 0.84 -6.03 -6.23
N ILE A 74 0.85 -4.86 -6.87
CA ILE A 74 1.64 -3.71 -6.42
C ILE A 74 0.72 -2.73 -5.69
N VAL A 75 1.16 -2.31 -4.51
CA VAL A 75 0.49 -1.28 -3.72
C VAL A 75 1.43 -0.09 -3.56
N VAL A 76 0.94 1.10 -3.93
CA VAL A 76 1.67 2.35 -3.70
C VAL A 76 1.05 3.05 -2.50
N ALA A 77 1.84 3.27 -1.46
CA ALA A 77 1.34 3.85 -0.22
C ALA A 77 2.33 4.83 0.43
N LYS A 78 1.81 5.72 1.29
CA LYS A 78 2.60 6.64 2.11
C LYS A 78 2.10 6.69 3.56
N LEU A 79 2.95 7.15 4.47
CA LEU A 79 2.52 7.56 5.80
C LEU A 79 2.25 9.05 5.78
N SER A 80 1.03 9.45 6.18
CA SER A 80 0.68 10.86 6.31
C SER A 80 1.37 11.50 7.53
N PRO A 81 1.47 12.84 7.59
CA PRO A 81 2.01 13.55 8.75
C PRO A 81 1.31 13.22 10.07
N ILE A 82 0.01 12.88 10.03
CA ILE A 82 -0.80 12.47 11.19
C ILE A 82 -0.71 10.96 11.48
N GLY A 83 0.19 10.23 10.81
CA GLY A 83 0.50 8.84 11.09
C GLY A 83 -0.45 7.79 10.51
N LYS A 84 -1.45 8.19 9.71
CA LYS A 84 -2.31 7.27 8.95
C LYS A 84 -1.55 6.72 7.74
N LEU A 85 -1.82 5.48 7.38
CA LEU A 85 -1.39 4.91 6.11
C LEU A 85 -2.36 5.36 5.01
N VAL A 86 -1.84 5.95 3.94
CA VAL A 86 -2.62 6.36 2.77
C VAL A 86 -2.26 5.43 1.62
N ILE A 87 -3.21 4.63 1.15
CA ILE A 87 -3.09 3.82 -0.05
C ILE A 87 -3.44 4.74 -1.23
N ILE A 88 -2.49 4.93 -2.14
CA ILE A 88 -2.55 5.96 -3.21
C ILE A 88 -3.07 5.37 -4.52
N THR A 89 -2.60 4.17 -4.86
CA THR A 89 -3.03 3.37 -6.02
C THR A 89 -2.62 1.91 -5.80
N VAL A 90 -3.28 0.99 -6.48
CA VAL A 90 -2.98 -0.45 -6.52
C VAL A 90 -3.10 -0.90 -7.96
N TYR A 91 -2.32 -1.90 -8.38
CA TYR A 91 -2.43 -2.47 -9.72
C TYR A 91 -1.81 -3.87 -9.80
N LEU A 92 -2.27 -4.67 -10.74
CA LEU A 92 -1.62 -5.92 -11.15
C LEU A 92 -0.40 -5.64 -12.06
N PRO A 93 0.77 -6.25 -11.80
CA PRO A 93 1.99 -6.05 -12.61
C PRO A 93 2.01 -6.81 -13.94
#